data_AF-A0A6L7XLG6-F1
#
_entry.id   AF-A0A6L7XLG6-F1
#
_cell.length_a   1.000
_cell.length_b   1.000
_cell.length_c   1.000
_cell.angle_alpha   90.00
_cell.angle_beta   90.00
_cell.angle_gamma   90.00
#
_symmetry.space_group_name_H-M   'P 1'
#
loop_
_entity.id
_entity.type
_entity.pdbx_description
1 polymer ?
#
loop_
_entity_poly.entity_id
_entity_poly.type
_entity_poly.pdbx_seq_one_letter_code
_entity_poly.pdbx_strand_id
1 'polypeptide(L)'
;MSHAGPRSVMTRPSWRQLLPVGLAIVAAAGVARAQNAAPDGLSHPTAYEAQSFGIYLRDFWVRLPVAGARTTAAYFVLENRSESGIRLVSVASQVAEATELHEVIADADGVMRMRPLTTGIPVPPGGTEELRPGGRHVMLIGLRDALTPDSVVSMSLRFADGLTVDVKAPVLPPEGRAAPEERGSAHQHHDATHEEHQE
;
A
#
# COMPACT_ATOMS: atom_id res chain seq x y z
N MET A 1 23.61 59.05 49.51
CA MET A 1 24.96 58.44 49.39
C MET A 1 25.08 57.87 47.98
N SER A 2 26.02 58.43 47.21
CA SER A 2 26.67 58.01 45.95
C SER A 2 25.81 57.41 44.80
N HIS A 3 25.60 58.05 43.64
CA HIS A 3 26.52 58.37 42.51
C HIS A 3 27.22 57.11 41.94
N ALA A 4 27.28 56.81 40.63
CA ALA A 4 27.44 57.58 39.39
C ALA A 4 26.90 56.73 38.17
N GLY A 5 26.41 57.26 37.03
CA GLY A 5 27.13 57.88 35.88
C GLY A 5 27.67 56.82 34.87
N PRO A 6 28.00 57.11 33.58
CA PRO A 6 27.63 58.19 32.68
C PRO A 6 27.31 57.75 31.21
N ARG A 7 27.10 58.78 30.38
CA ARG A 7 26.90 58.91 28.92
C ARG A 7 28.00 58.27 28.03
N SER A 8 27.64 57.93 26.78
CA SER A 8 28.31 58.31 25.50
C SER A 8 27.63 57.56 24.34
N VAL A 9 27.04 58.20 23.32
CA VAL A 9 27.58 59.01 22.19
C VAL A 9 28.10 58.15 21.03
N MET A 10 27.80 58.63 19.81
CA MET A 10 28.44 58.31 18.51
C MET A 10 27.95 57.01 17.81
N THR A 11 27.62 56.96 16.51
CA THR A 11 27.86 57.89 15.38
C THR A 11 26.95 57.52 14.19
N ARG A 12 26.47 58.51 13.44
CA ARG A 12 25.90 58.36 12.07
C ARG A 12 27.04 58.19 11.04
N PRO A 13 26.85 57.62 9.83
CA PRO A 13 26.33 58.40 8.67
C PRO A 13 25.39 57.56 7.75
N SER A 14 24.29 58.09 7.18
CA SER A 14 24.22 59.01 6.03
C SER A 14 24.86 58.47 4.75
N TRP A 15 24.04 58.18 3.71
CA TRP A 15 24.09 58.71 2.33
C TRP A 15 23.12 57.85 1.47
N ARG A 16 21.99 58.42 1.03
CA ARG A 16 21.75 58.87 -0.36
C ARG A 16 22.12 57.81 -1.41
N GLN A 17 21.12 57.51 -2.24
CA GLN A 17 21.13 57.02 -3.62
C GLN A 17 20.24 55.77 -3.75
N LEU A 18 19.43 55.54 -4.77
CA LEU A 18 18.94 56.26 -5.94
C LEU A 18 17.66 55.49 -6.35
N LEU A 19 16.61 56.17 -6.80
CA LEU A 19 15.52 55.51 -7.53
C LEU A 19 16.03 55.11 -8.93
N PRO A 20 15.67 53.92 -9.42
CA PRO A 20 15.24 53.77 -10.81
C PRO A 20 13.77 53.33 -10.81
N VAL A 21 12.90 54.10 -11.46
CA VAL A 21 12.56 53.96 -12.89
C VAL A 21 11.84 52.63 -13.15
N GLY A 22 10.59 52.79 -13.60
CA GLY A 22 9.62 51.72 -13.69
C GLY A 22 9.95 50.63 -14.69
N LEU A 23 9.28 49.51 -14.48
CA LEU A 23 8.87 48.64 -15.56
C LEU A 23 7.52 48.02 -15.18
N ALA A 24 6.46 48.58 -15.78
CA ALA A 24 5.17 47.94 -15.83
C ALA A 24 5.31 46.71 -16.73
N ILE A 25 5.21 45.51 -16.15
CA ILE A 25 4.94 44.28 -16.90
C ILE A 25 3.48 43.94 -16.65
N VAL A 26 2.64 44.31 -17.61
CA VAL A 26 1.32 43.73 -17.80
C VAL A 26 1.55 42.32 -18.32
N ALA A 27 1.42 41.31 -17.47
CA ALA A 27 1.28 39.92 -17.88
C ALA A 27 -0.20 39.54 -17.77
N ALA A 28 -0.83 39.39 -18.93
CA ALA A 28 -2.22 39.02 -19.09
C ALA A 28 -2.53 37.68 -18.42
N ALA A 29 -3.60 37.66 -17.63
CA ALA A 29 -4.22 36.44 -17.13
C ALA A 29 -4.85 35.66 -18.30
N GLY A 30 -4.07 34.76 -18.90
CA GLY A 30 -4.57 33.73 -19.79
C GLY A 30 -5.14 32.57 -18.97
N VAL A 31 -6.44 32.60 -18.69
CA VAL A 31 -7.16 31.44 -18.16
C VAL A 31 -7.29 30.43 -19.30
N ALA A 32 -6.31 29.54 -19.42
CA ALA A 32 -6.44 28.38 -20.30
C ALA A 32 -7.48 27.42 -19.72
N ARG A 33 -8.68 27.40 -20.31
CA ARG A 33 -9.62 26.30 -20.10
C ARG A 33 -9.05 25.04 -20.75
N ALA A 34 -8.49 24.16 -19.93
CA ALA A 34 -8.23 22.78 -20.31
C ALA A 34 -9.57 22.08 -20.52
N GLN A 35 -9.97 21.98 -21.78
CA GLN A 35 -11.07 21.14 -22.23
C GLN A 35 -10.57 19.70 -22.28
N ASN A 36 -10.73 18.97 -21.17
CA ASN A 36 -10.55 17.52 -21.17
C ASN A 36 -11.72 16.90 -21.94
N ALA A 37 -11.45 16.51 -23.18
CA ALA A 37 -12.29 15.57 -23.91
C ALA A 37 -12.24 14.22 -23.17
N ALA A 38 -13.38 13.75 -22.67
CA ALA A 38 -13.51 12.40 -22.16
C ALA A 38 -13.47 11.41 -23.35
N PRO A 39 -12.67 10.35 -23.31
CA PRO A 39 -12.92 9.21 -24.19
C PRO A 39 -14.07 8.39 -23.60
N ASP A 40 -15.18 8.34 -24.34
CA ASP A 40 -16.19 7.29 -24.20
C ASP A 40 -15.55 5.95 -24.56
N GLY A 41 -15.37 5.10 -23.56
CA GLY A 41 -14.84 3.76 -23.74
C GLY A 41 -14.89 3.00 -22.43
N LEU A 42 -15.88 2.11 -22.30
CA LEU A 42 -16.00 1.14 -21.21
C LEU A 42 -14.75 0.25 -21.17
N SER A 43 -13.77 0.66 -20.36
CA SER A 43 -12.64 -0.16 -19.97
C SER A 43 -12.80 -0.45 -18.48
N HIS A 44 -13.00 -1.72 -18.11
CA HIS A 44 -12.78 -2.13 -16.72
C HIS A 44 -11.32 -1.77 -16.38
N PRO A 45 -11.04 -1.07 -15.27
CA PRO A 45 -9.67 -0.82 -14.88
C PRO A 45 -9.00 -2.17 -14.59
N THR A 46 -8.12 -2.59 -15.52
CA THR A 46 -7.10 -3.60 -15.26
C THR A 46 -6.32 -3.19 -14.03
N ALA A 47 -6.01 -4.14 -13.15
CA ALA A 47 -5.27 -3.91 -11.90
C ALA A 47 -4.18 -2.85 -12.07
N TYR A 48 -4.22 -1.82 -11.23
CA TYR A 48 -3.31 -0.68 -11.30
C TYR A 48 -1.89 -1.15 -10.99
N GLU A 49 -1.01 -1.16 -11.99
CA GLU A 49 0.42 -1.37 -11.79
C GLU A 49 1.06 -0.09 -11.25
N ALA A 50 1.85 -0.20 -10.19
CA ALA A 50 2.64 0.90 -9.65
C ALA A 50 4.14 0.58 -9.77
N GLN A 51 4.94 1.58 -10.11
CA GLN A 51 6.38 1.45 -10.33
C GLN A 51 7.13 2.59 -9.65
N SER A 52 8.21 2.28 -8.94
CA SER A 52 9.14 3.26 -8.38
C SER A 52 10.49 2.63 -8.09
N PHE A 53 11.60 3.22 -8.54
CA PHE A 53 12.96 2.80 -8.17
C PHE A 53 13.22 1.27 -8.25
N GLY A 54 12.75 0.60 -9.31
CA GLY A 54 12.92 -0.85 -9.46
C GLY A 54 11.94 -1.70 -8.66
N ILE A 55 11.01 -1.11 -7.91
CA ILE A 55 9.89 -1.79 -7.27
C ILE A 55 8.71 -1.82 -8.22
N TYR A 56 8.18 -3.02 -8.47
CA TYR A 56 7.04 -3.26 -9.33
C TYR A 56 5.95 -3.97 -8.54
N LEU A 57 4.75 -3.45 -8.67
CA LEU A 57 3.63 -3.80 -7.83
C LEU A 57 2.45 -3.98 -8.77
N ARG A 58 1.88 -5.18 -8.81
CA ARG A 58 0.77 -5.51 -9.71
C ARG A 58 -0.27 -6.35 -9.02
N ASP A 59 -1.35 -6.61 -9.73
CA ASP A 59 -2.34 -7.59 -9.32
C ASP A 59 -3.00 -7.27 -7.97
N PHE A 60 -3.10 -5.98 -7.64
CA PHE A 60 -3.73 -5.52 -6.41
C PHE A 60 -5.21 -5.82 -6.38
N TRP A 61 -5.68 -6.30 -5.23
CA TRP A 61 -7.08 -6.34 -4.90
C TRP A 61 -7.29 -6.45 -3.39
N VAL A 62 -8.46 -6.05 -2.94
CA VAL A 62 -8.95 -6.24 -1.58
C VAL A 62 -10.08 -7.26 -1.63
N ARG A 63 -10.07 -8.23 -0.71
CA ARG A 63 -11.16 -9.18 -0.60
C ARG A 63 -12.42 -8.47 -0.15
N LEU A 64 -13.54 -8.75 -0.80
CA LEU A 64 -14.84 -8.32 -0.33
C LEU A 64 -15.12 -8.97 1.04
N PRO A 65 -15.30 -8.19 2.13
CA PRO A 65 -15.64 -8.75 3.42
C PRO A 65 -17.05 -9.34 3.40
N VAL A 66 -17.28 -10.38 4.21
CA VAL A 66 -18.65 -10.85 4.47
C VAL A 66 -19.45 -9.75 5.18
N ALA A 67 -20.77 -9.72 4.96
CA ALA A 67 -21.62 -8.68 5.54
C ALA A 67 -21.44 -8.60 7.07
N GLY A 68 -21.16 -7.39 7.56
CA GLY A 68 -20.93 -7.11 8.99
C GLY A 68 -19.50 -7.37 9.48
N ALA A 69 -18.61 -7.96 8.67
CA ALA A 69 -17.21 -8.11 9.07
C ALA A 69 -16.50 -6.74 9.10
N ARG A 70 -15.72 -6.53 10.17
CA ARG A 70 -14.89 -5.33 10.38
C ARG A 70 -13.44 -5.53 9.94
N THR A 71 -13.14 -6.64 9.29
CA THR A 71 -11.79 -7.03 8.88
C THR A 71 -11.83 -7.61 7.48
N THR A 72 -10.81 -7.29 6.68
CA THR A 72 -10.57 -7.94 5.40
C THR A 72 -9.07 -8.06 5.11
N ALA A 73 -8.70 -8.59 3.95
CA ALA A 73 -7.33 -8.72 3.51
C ALA A 73 -7.12 -8.12 2.11
N ALA A 74 -5.91 -7.58 1.88
CA ALA A 74 -5.43 -7.17 0.57
C ALA A 74 -4.28 -8.05 0.10
N TYR A 75 -4.21 -8.20 -1.22
CA TYR A 75 -3.35 -9.14 -1.93
C TYR A 75 -2.76 -8.44 -3.16
N PHE A 76 -1.53 -8.84 -3.53
CA PHE A 76 -0.79 -8.30 -4.67
C PHE A 76 0.49 -9.10 -4.91
N VAL A 77 1.13 -8.83 -6.05
CA VAL A 77 2.49 -9.32 -6.34
C VAL A 77 3.47 -8.15 -6.22
N LEU A 78 4.53 -8.35 -5.44
CA LEU A 78 5.63 -7.42 -5.26
C LEU A 78 6.90 -7.99 -5.89
N GLU A 79 7.40 -7.27 -6.90
CA GLU A 79 8.66 -7.55 -7.58
C GLU A 79 9.71 -6.51 -7.23
N ASN A 80 10.90 -6.99 -6.88
CA ASN A 80 12.09 -6.19 -6.72
C ASN A 80 13.01 -6.38 -7.92
N ARG A 81 12.99 -5.45 -8.87
CA ARG A 81 13.89 -5.41 -10.03
C ARG A 81 15.11 -4.50 -9.81
N SER A 82 15.35 -4.07 -8.57
CA SER A 82 16.56 -3.33 -8.21
C SER A 82 17.73 -4.27 -7.90
N GLU A 83 18.94 -3.72 -7.80
CA GLU A 83 20.16 -4.46 -7.48
C GLU A 83 20.35 -4.69 -5.96
N SER A 84 19.48 -4.11 -5.13
CA SER A 84 19.53 -4.19 -3.66
C SER A 84 18.28 -4.85 -3.10
N GLY A 85 18.40 -5.52 -1.95
CA GLY A 85 17.24 -6.09 -1.26
C GLY A 85 16.34 -4.99 -0.72
N ILE A 86 15.02 -5.15 -0.89
CA ILE A 86 14.02 -4.25 -0.32
C ILE A 86 13.27 -4.97 0.81
N ARG A 87 12.54 -4.20 1.62
CA ARG A 87 11.68 -4.76 2.66
C ARG A 87 10.43 -3.92 2.81
N LEU A 88 9.27 -4.51 2.59
CA LEU A 88 7.98 -3.90 2.88
C LEU A 88 7.74 -3.96 4.38
N VAL A 89 7.72 -2.81 5.05
CA VAL A 89 7.64 -2.75 6.53
C VAL A 89 6.25 -2.41 7.03
N SER A 90 5.46 -1.70 6.24
CA SER A 90 4.08 -1.36 6.60
C SER A 90 3.27 -1.01 5.38
N VAL A 91 1.96 -1.20 5.48
CA VAL A 91 0.97 -0.65 4.54
C VAL A 91 0.04 0.24 5.36
N ALA A 92 -0.44 1.34 4.79
CA ALA A 92 -1.42 2.21 5.41
C ALA A 92 -2.65 2.35 4.50
N SER A 93 -3.84 2.48 5.09
CA SER A 93 -5.06 2.83 4.36
C SER A 93 -6.04 3.57 5.25
N GLN A 94 -6.76 4.53 4.69
CA GLN A 94 -7.73 5.33 5.43
C GLN A 94 -9.07 4.61 5.66
N VAL A 95 -9.30 3.48 4.98
CA VAL A 95 -10.55 2.71 5.08
C VAL A 95 -10.61 1.83 6.34
N ALA A 96 -9.50 1.67 7.05
CA ALA A 96 -9.35 0.82 8.22
C ALA A 96 -8.76 1.61 9.40
N GLU A 97 -9.00 1.15 10.62
CA GLU A 97 -8.39 1.67 11.84
C GLU A 97 -6.91 1.28 11.92
N ALA A 98 -6.57 0.07 11.50
CA ALA A 98 -5.21 -0.43 11.46
C ALA A 98 -4.97 -1.36 10.27
N THR A 99 -3.70 -1.52 9.92
CA THR A 99 -3.21 -2.39 8.86
C THR A 99 -2.00 -3.16 9.35
N GLU A 100 -1.98 -4.46 9.10
CA GLU A 100 -0.91 -5.34 9.57
C GLU A 100 -0.43 -6.26 8.44
N LEU A 101 0.85 -6.61 8.43
CA LEU A 101 1.40 -7.63 7.55
C LEU A 101 1.29 -8.99 8.24
N HIS A 102 0.69 -9.98 7.59
CA HIS A 102 0.45 -11.31 8.16
C HIS A 102 0.96 -12.39 7.22
N GLU A 103 1.20 -13.57 7.77
CA GLU A 103 1.44 -14.80 7.04
C GLU A 103 0.61 -15.95 7.64
N VAL A 104 0.43 -17.02 6.87
CA VAL A 104 -0.19 -18.24 7.36
C VAL A 104 0.89 -19.32 7.45
N ILE A 105 1.04 -19.91 8.62
CA ILE A 105 1.99 -20.99 8.90
C ILE A 105 1.27 -22.16 9.56
N ALA A 106 1.73 -23.38 9.31
CA ALA A 106 1.31 -24.53 10.11
C ALA A 106 2.01 -24.49 11.47
N ASP A 107 1.27 -24.75 12.55
CA ASP A 107 1.86 -25.05 13.85
C ASP A 107 2.41 -26.49 13.90
N ALA A 108 2.97 -26.88 15.05
CA ALA A 108 3.58 -28.19 15.23
C ALA A 108 2.59 -29.36 15.02
N ASP A 109 1.29 -29.09 15.16
CA ASP A 109 0.21 -30.06 15.01
C ASP A 109 -0.38 -30.03 13.58
N GLY A 110 0.21 -29.24 12.67
CA GLY A 110 -0.24 -29.09 11.29
C GLY A 110 -1.42 -28.14 11.12
N VAL A 111 -1.83 -27.41 12.16
CA VAL A 111 -2.96 -26.48 12.09
C VAL A 111 -2.49 -25.15 11.52
N MET A 112 -3.18 -24.66 10.49
CA MET A 112 -2.88 -23.37 9.87
C MET A 112 -3.25 -22.21 10.81
N ARG A 113 -2.26 -21.37 11.11
CA ARG A 113 -2.36 -20.20 11.98
C ARG A 113 -1.92 -18.96 11.24
N MET A 114 -2.64 -17.86 11.48
CA MET A 114 -2.27 -16.55 10.97
C MET A 114 -1.36 -15.85 11.98
N ARG A 115 -0.22 -15.31 11.52
CA ARG A 115 0.80 -14.66 12.36
C ARG A 115 1.18 -13.28 11.81
N PRO A 116 1.22 -12.24 12.65
CA PRO A 116 1.72 -10.93 12.25
C PRO A 116 3.24 -10.94 12.00
N LEU A 117 3.66 -10.24 10.96
CA LEU A 117 5.04 -10.03 10.52
C LEU A 117 5.55 -8.66 10.99
N THR A 118 6.07 -8.59 12.22
CA THR A 118 6.56 -7.34 12.83
C THR A 118 7.82 -6.76 12.18
N THR A 119 8.61 -7.61 11.50
CA THR A 119 9.81 -7.17 10.77
C THR A 119 9.55 -6.87 9.30
N GLY A 120 8.31 -7.00 8.83
CA GLY A 120 7.95 -6.82 7.42
C GLY A 120 8.34 -7.99 6.52
N ILE A 121 8.18 -7.79 5.21
CA ILE A 121 8.39 -8.79 4.16
C ILE A 121 9.67 -8.41 3.38
N PRO A 122 10.77 -9.18 3.50
CA PRO A 122 11.96 -8.96 2.69
C PRO A 122 11.73 -9.45 1.26
N VAL A 123 12.28 -8.74 0.27
CA VAL A 123 12.31 -9.15 -1.14
C VAL A 123 13.75 -9.00 -1.63
N PRO A 124 14.46 -10.09 -1.97
CA PRO A 124 15.83 -10.02 -2.45
C PRO A 124 15.92 -9.30 -3.81
N PRO A 125 17.12 -8.84 -4.24
CA PRO A 125 17.32 -8.32 -5.60
C PRO A 125 16.84 -9.32 -6.65
N GLY A 126 16.10 -8.86 -7.65
CA GLY A 126 15.47 -9.73 -8.66
C GLY A 126 14.36 -10.65 -8.13
N GLY A 127 13.99 -10.51 -6.85
CA GLY A 127 13.03 -11.38 -6.17
C GLY A 127 11.58 -10.96 -6.38
N THR A 128 10.69 -11.92 -6.13
CA THR A 128 9.23 -11.73 -6.18
C THR A 128 8.61 -12.29 -4.91
N GLU A 129 7.76 -11.49 -4.27
CA GLU A 129 6.93 -11.91 -3.14
C GLU A 129 5.46 -11.78 -3.52
N GLU A 130 4.73 -12.88 -3.39
CA GLU A 130 3.29 -12.93 -3.67
C GLU A 130 2.51 -12.91 -2.36
N LEU A 131 1.67 -11.89 -2.20
CA LEU A 131 0.70 -11.81 -1.13
C LEU A 131 -0.63 -12.32 -1.66
N ARG A 132 -1.02 -13.54 -1.24
CA ARG A 132 -2.18 -14.28 -1.75
C ARG A 132 -3.01 -14.91 -0.64
N PRO A 133 -4.27 -15.31 -0.91
CA PRO A 133 -5.07 -16.10 0.02
C PRO A 133 -4.32 -17.35 0.50
N GLY A 134 -4.36 -17.62 1.81
CA GLY A 134 -3.64 -18.74 2.42
C GLY A 134 -2.13 -18.55 2.59
N GLY A 135 -1.57 -17.42 2.16
CA GLY A 135 -0.16 -17.07 2.34
C GLY A 135 0.02 -15.72 3.03
N ARG A 136 1.07 -14.99 2.65
CA ARG A 136 1.29 -13.61 3.12
C ARG A 136 0.17 -12.69 2.64
N HIS A 137 -0.23 -11.73 3.46
CA HIS A 137 -1.28 -10.77 3.10
C HIS A 137 -1.22 -9.52 3.99
N VAL A 138 -1.89 -8.45 3.54
CA VAL A 138 -2.13 -7.27 4.36
C VAL A 138 -3.50 -7.42 5.01
N MET A 139 -3.55 -7.47 6.33
CA MET A 139 -4.80 -7.49 7.09
C MET A 139 -5.27 -6.04 7.33
N LEU A 140 -6.50 -5.71 6.94
CA LEU A 140 -7.16 -4.44 7.22
C LEU A 140 -8.12 -4.66 8.39
N ILE A 141 -7.88 -3.98 9.51
CA ILE A 141 -8.57 -4.19 10.79
C ILE A 141 -9.38 -2.94 11.13
N GLY A 142 -10.62 -3.13 11.55
CA GLY A 142 -11.51 -2.03 11.91
C GLY A 142 -11.93 -1.21 10.70
N LEU A 143 -12.57 -1.86 9.71
CA LEU A 143 -13.13 -1.16 8.55
C LEU A 143 -14.10 -0.06 9.01
N ARG A 144 -13.84 1.17 8.57
CA ARG A 144 -14.60 2.35 8.97
C ARG A 144 -15.96 2.39 8.30
N ASP A 145 -16.01 1.95 7.05
CA ASP A 145 -17.19 1.86 6.21
C ASP A 145 -17.30 0.47 5.59
N ALA A 146 -18.52 0.09 5.18
CA ALA A 146 -18.73 -1.13 4.44
C ALA A 146 -18.10 -1.04 3.05
N LEU A 147 -17.29 -2.03 2.68
CA LEU A 147 -16.75 -2.15 1.33
C LEU A 147 -17.78 -2.86 0.43
N THR A 148 -18.08 -2.27 -0.73
CA THR A 148 -18.97 -2.86 -1.72
C THR A 148 -18.17 -3.52 -2.85
N PRO A 149 -18.78 -4.44 -3.62
CA PRO A 149 -18.24 -4.83 -4.92
C PRO A 149 -17.92 -3.57 -5.74
N ASP A 150 -16.83 -3.62 -6.50
CA ASP A 150 -16.36 -2.55 -7.41
C ASP A 150 -15.87 -1.26 -6.73
N SER A 151 -15.88 -1.19 -5.40
CA SER A 151 -15.20 -0.09 -4.69
C SER A 151 -13.67 -0.20 -4.84
N VAL A 152 -12.97 0.93 -4.68
CA VAL A 152 -11.51 1.00 -4.81
C VAL A 152 -10.91 1.51 -3.50
N VAL A 153 -9.99 0.73 -2.93
CA VAL A 153 -9.26 1.07 -1.72
C VAL A 153 -7.89 1.64 -2.11
N SER A 154 -7.57 2.84 -1.61
CA SER A 154 -6.23 3.41 -1.74
C SER A 154 -5.34 2.92 -0.58
N MET A 155 -4.14 2.48 -0.89
CA MET A 155 -3.15 2.00 0.08
C MET A 155 -1.78 2.59 -0.19
N SER A 156 -1.03 2.88 0.87
CA SER A 156 0.35 3.38 0.80
C SER A 156 1.29 2.31 1.36
N LEU A 157 2.14 1.74 0.51
CA LEU A 157 3.12 0.72 0.88
C LEU A 157 4.44 1.41 1.22
N ARG A 158 4.95 1.20 2.43
CA ARG A 158 6.18 1.81 2.93
C ARG A 158 7.28 0.78 3.06
N PHE A 159 8.43 1.10 2.50
CA PHE A 159 9.63 0.27 2.50
C PHE A 159 10.64 0.77 3.55
N ALA A 160 11.54 -0.12 3.96
CA ALA A 160 12.51 0.14 5.03
C ALA A 160 13.50 1.28 4.72
N ASP A 161 13.74 1.56 3.44
CA ASP A 161 14.58 2.65 2.94
C ASP A 161 13.86 4.02 2.95
N GLY A 162 12.59 4.05 3.35
CA GLY A 162 11.76 5.24 3.40
C GLY A 162 10.93 5.49 2.14
N LEU A 163 11.11 4.69 1.08
CA LEU A 163 10.30 4.76 -0.12
C LEU A 163 8.84 4.43 0.21
N THR A 164 7.92 5.17 -0.40
CA THR A 164 6.47 4.93 -0.30
C THR A 164 5.88 4.83 -1.69
N VAL A 165 5.02 3.83 -1.90
CA VAL A 165 4.32 3.59 -3.16
C VAL A 165 2.83 3.54 -2.90
N ASP A 166 2.09 4.44 -3.56
CA ASP A 166 0.63 4.49 -3.47
C ASP A 166 0.00 3.63 -4.56
N VAL A 167 -0.99 2.85 -4.16
CA VAL A 167 -1.69 1.90 -5.03
C VAL A 167 -3.19 1.99 -4.82
N LYS A 168 -3.92 1.64 -5.87
CA LYS A 168 -5.38 1.54 -5.86
C LYS A 168 -5.77 0.09 -6.10
N ALA A 169 -6.48 -0.49 -5.14
CA ALA A 169 -6.88 -1.88 -5.17
C ALA A 169 -8.41 -1.99 -5.31
N PRO A 170 -8.93 -2.61 -6.38
CA PRO A 170 -10.35 -2.93 -6.48
C PRO A 170 -10.76 -3.93 -5.41
N VAL A 171 -11.99 -3.80 -4.91
CA VAL A 171 -12.61 -4.76 -4.00
C VAL A 171 -13.31 -5.84 -4.84
N LEU A 172 -12.87 -7.09 -4.69
CA LEU A 172 -13.36 -8.22 -5.47
C LEU A 172 -13.86 -9.36 -4.56
N PRO A 173 -14.90 -10.09 -4.97
CA PRO A 173 -15.30 -11.31 -4.29
C PRO A 173 -14.17 -12.36 -4.39
N PRO A 174 -14.07 -13.29 -3.43
CA PRO A 174 -13.00 -14.30 -3.42
C PRO A 174 -13.01 -15.20 -4.66
N GLU A 175 -14.16 -15.39 -5.32
CA GLU A 175 -14.24 -16.17 -6.57
C GLU A 175 -13.70 -15.39 -7.79
N GLY A 176 -13.65 -14.05 -7.72
CA GLY A 176 -13.26 -13.16 -8.82
C GLY A 176 -11.78 -13.23 -9.22
N ARG A 177 -10.96 -13.95 -8.44
CA ARG A 177 -9.53 -14.17 -8.72
C ARG A 177 -9.05 -15.50 -8.17
N ALA A 178 -9.83 -16.57 -8.39
CA ALA A 178 -9.50 -17.92 -7.93
C ALA A 178 -7.98 -18.14 -7.95
N ALA A 179 -7.42 -18.44 -6.77
CA ALA A 179 -6.02 -18.77 -6.61
C ALA A 179 -5.62 -19.78 -7.69
N PRO A 180 -4.38 -19.76 -8.22
CA PRO A 180 -3.94 -20.79 -9.14
C PRO A 180 -4.28 -22.14 -8.52
N GLU A 181 -5.08 -22.95 -9.22
CA GLU A 181 -5.46 -24.27 -8.73
C GLU A 181 -4.18 -25.05 -8.41
N GLU A 182 -3.94 -25.26 -7.12
CA GLU A 182 -2.97 -26.23 -6.63
C GLU A 182 -3.33 -27.56 -7.30
N ARG A 183 -2.46 -28.01 -8.20
CA ARG A 183 -2.65 -29.25 -8.95
C ARG A 183 -2.79 -30.41 -7.97
N GLY A 184 -4.03 -30.88 -7.84
CA GLY A 184 -4.49 -32.13 -7.22
C GLY A 184 -3.48 -32.92 -6.40
N SER A 185 -3.47 -32.71 -5.08
CA SER A 185 -3.16 -33.79 -4.13
C SER A 185 -4.37 -34.69 -4.02
N ALA A 186 -4.42 -35.70 -4.89
CA ALA A 186 -5.37 -36.80 -4.81
C ALA A 186 -5.34 -37.40 -3.39
N HIS A 187 -6.42 -37.18 -2.64
CA HIS A 187 -6.73 -37.97 -1.46
C HIS A 187 -7.10 -39.38 -1.93
N GLN A 188 -6.11 -40.27 -1.94
CA GLN A 188 -6.35 -41.70 -2.03
C GLN A 188 -7.06 -42.13 -0.74
N HIS A 189 -8.38 -42.28 -0.83
CA HIS A 189 -9.13 -43.07 0.12
C HIS A 189 -8.67 -44.51 -0.03
N HIS A 190 -7.83 -44.98 0.91
CA HIS A 190 -7.64 -46.40 1.11
C HIS A 190 -8.93 -46.95 1.71
N ASP A 191 -9.71 -47.61 0.85
CA ASP A 191 -10.79 -48.50 1.22
C ASP A 191 -10.17 -49.68 1.99
N ALA A 192 -10.22 -49.62 3.32
CA ALA A 192 -9.90 -50.75 4.17
C ALA A 192 -11.18 -51.54 4.38
N THR A 193 -11.39 -52.53 3.51
CA THR A 193 -12.40 -53.57 3.68
C THR A 193 -12.19 -54.24 5.05
N HIS A 194 -13.12 -54.01 5.98
CA HIS A 194 -13.26 -54.84 7.17
C HIS A 194 -13.88 -56.18 6.74
N GLU A 195 -13.06 -57.24 6.70
CA GLU A 195 -13.57 -58.61 6.74
C GLU A 195 -14.10 -58.87 8.15
N GLU A 196 -15.42 -58.85 8.29
CA GLU A 196 -16.12 -59.29 9.50
C GLU A 196 -16.18 -60.82 9.50
N HIS A 197 -15.49 -61.43 10.46
CA HIS A 197 -15.67 -62.83 10.84
C HIS A 197 -17.09 -63.03 11.38
N GLN A 198 -17.86 -63.94 10.79
CA GLN A 198 -18.97 -64.60 11.48
C GLN A 198 -18.97 -66.12 11.16
N GLU A 199 -18.87 -66.87 12.26
CA GLU A 199 -19.30 -68.25 12.56
C GLU A 199 -18.58 -69.46 11.92
#